data_AF-A0A3D0UK65-F1
#
_entry.id   AF-A0A3D0UK65-F1
#
_cell.length_a   1.000
_cell.length_b   1.000
_cell.length_c   1.000
_cell.angle_alpha   90.00
_cell.angle_beta   90.00
_cell.angle_gamma   90.00
#
_symmetry.space_group_name_H-M   'P 1'
#
loop_
_entity.id
_entity.type
_entity.pdbx_description
1 polymer ?
#
loop_
_entity_poly.entity_id
_entity_poly.type
_entity_poly.pdbx_seq_one_letter_code
_entity_poly.pdbx_strand_id
1 'polypeptide(L)'
;MNKQPMSSHRSEVVFGLFQFALLMIIASCRGQGSQSGENQILGSEQTLSGQAILLCSQDCLDRAQCGLTEQVETVLLSSFGPATTGHDMAFPAGTGVVIDHQEMQPVIQVSDQSSSRVPFYFVNVPDLGMGWVAGWCVGQQVPDG
;
A
#
# COMPACT_ATOMS: atom_id res chain seq x y z
N MET A 1 -60.09 22.69 43.06
CA MET A 1 -59.25 23.15 41.92
C MET A 1 -57.81 22.97 42.37
N ASN A 2 -57.00 22.05 41.85
CA ASN A 2 -56.50 21.94 40.48
C ASN A 2 -56.15 20.48 40.13
N LYS A 3 -56.61 19.99 38.97
CA LYS A 3 -56.08 18.78 38.33
C LYS A 3 -54.87 19.18 37.50
N GLN A 4 -53.69 18.63 37.80
CA GLN A 4 -52.55 18.71 36.87
C GLN A 4 -52.66 17.60 35.82
N PRO A 5 -52.49 17.90 34.52
CA PRO A 5 -52.43 16.88 33.49
C PRO A 5 -51.05 16.18 33.48
N MET A 6 -51.03 14.86 33.65
CA MET A 6 -49.89 14.03 33.26
C MET A 6 -49.79 14.06 31.73
N SER A 7 -48.77 14.73 31.21
CA SER A 7 -48.48 14.75 29.78
C SER A 7 -47.05 14.27 29.53
N SER A 8 -46.97 13.33 28.59
CA SER A 8 -45.84 13.12 27.67
C SER A 8 -44.54 12.52 28.22
N HIS A 9 -44.60 11.24 28.62
CA HIS A 9 -43.38 10.39 28.74
C HIS A 9 -43.19 9.40 27.58
N ARG A 10 -44.14 9.30 26.66
CA ARG A 10 -44.13 8.29 25.58
C ARG A 10 -43.38 8.73 24.32
N SER A 11 -43.15 10.02 24.09
CA SER A 11 -42.49 10.49 22.86
C SER A 11 -40.97 10.37 22.86
N GLU A 12 -40.30 10.44 24.02
CA GLU A 12 -38.83 10.47 24.04
C GLU A 12 -38.20 9.10 23.74
N VAL A 13 -38.86 8.02 24.15
CA VAL A 13 -38.37 6.65 23.91
C VAL A 13 -38.40 6.29 22.42
N VAL A 14 -39.40 6.80 21.69
CA VAL A 14 -39.57 6.53 20.25
C VAL A 14 -38.51 7.28 19.43
N PHE A 15 -38.20 8.52 19.79
CA PHE A 15 -37.12 9.28 19.15
C PHE A 15 -35.74 8.66 19.38
N GLY A 16 -35.46 8.15 20.59
CA GLY A 16 -34.20 7.49 20.90
C GLY A 16 -33.98 6.20 20.11
N LEU A 17 -35.01 5.36 19.96
CA LEU A 17 -34.92 4.12 19.17
C LEU A 17 -34.70 4.40 17.68
N PHE A 18 -35.35 5.43 17.14
CA PHE A 18 -35.16 5.81 15.74
C PHE A 18 -33.74 6.32 15.47
N GLN A 19 -33.18 7.12 16.40
CA GLN A 19 -31.81 7.62 16.29
C GLN A 19 -30.77 6.50 16.37
N PHE A 20 -30.97 5.52 17.27
CA PHE A 20 -30.08 4.38 17.42
C PHE A 20 -30.14 3.44 16.20
N ALA A 21 -31.33 3.20 15.65
CA ALA A 21 -31.51 2.42 14.42
C ALA A 21 -30.85 3.09 13.21
N LEU A 22 -30.96 4.42 13.10
CA LEU A 22 -30.34 5.18 12.02
C LEU A 22 -28.80 5.10 12.06
N LEU A 23 -28.20 5.16 13.26
CA LEU A 23 -26.75 5.02 13.43
C LEU A 23 -26.24 3.63 13.02
N MET A 24 -27.00 2.56 13.29
CA MET A 24 -26.65 1.19 12.88
C MET A 24 -26.69 1.00 11.35
N ILE A 25 -27.61 1.67 10.65
CA ILE A 25 -27.69 1.62 9.18
C ILE A 25 -26.49 2.34 8.56
N ILE A 26 -26.09 3.50 9.08
CA ILE A 26 -24.92 4.24 8.57
C ILE A 26 -23.62 3.47 8.82
N ALA A 27 -23.49 2.76 9.94
CA ALA A 27 -22.34 1.88 10.20
C ALA A 27 -22.26 0.71 9.20
N SER A 28 -23.40 0.21 8.72
CA SER A 28 -23.48 -0.89 7.74
C SER A 28 -23.10 -0.44 6.32
N CYS A 29 -23.28 0.84 5.99
CA CYS A 29 -22.94 1.39 4.68
C CYS A 29 -21.47 1.79 4.54
N ARG A 30 -20.66 1.67 5.60
CA ARG A 30 -19.25 2.08 5.61
C ARG A 30 -18.31 0.89 5.82
N GLY A 31 -18.34 -0.08 4.89
CA GLY A 31 -17.42 -1.21 4.98
C GLY A 31 -17.52 -2.27 3.89
N GLN A 32 -18.03 -1.94 2.70
CA GLN A 32 -17.82 -2.78 1.52
C GLN A 32 -17.29 -1.88 0.41
N GLY A 33 -16.08 -1.38 0.67
CA GLY A 33 -15.22 -0.80 -0.35
C GLY A 33 -15.02 -1.87 -1.42
N SER A 34 -15.51 -1.53 -2.60
CA SER A 34 -15.26 -2.16 -3.88
C SER A 34 -13.86 -2.79 -3.94
N GLN A 35 -13.80 -4.10 -4.21
CA GLN A 35 -12.63 -4.75 -4.79
C GLN A 35 -12.44 -4.17 -6.20
N SER A 36 -11.89 -2.97 -6.27
CA SER A 36 -11.12 -2.54 -7.43
C SER A 36 -9.78 -3.25 -7.33
N GLY A 37 -9.21 -3.70 -8.44
CA GLY A 37 -7.95 -4.45 -8.52
C GLY A 37 -6.76 -3.65 -7.97
N GLU A 38 -6.71 -3.57 -6.65
CA GLU A 38 -5.70 -2.86 -5.88
C GLU A 38 -4.57 -3.85 -5.63
N ASN A 39 -3.50 -3.69 -6.41
CA ASN A 39 -2.20 -4.23 -6.05
C ASN A 39 -1.93 -3.84 -4.59
N GLN A 40 -2.04 -4.79 -3.67
CA GLN A 40 -1.80 -4.54 -2.25
C GLN A 40 -0.38 -4.02 -2.10
N ILE A 41 -0.26 -2.73 -1.79
CA ILE A 41 0.98 -2.15 -1.24
C ILE A 41 1.10 -2.74 0.16
N LEU A 42 1.90 -3.80 0.27
CA LEU A 42 2.18 -4.43 1.54
C LEU A 42 2.93 -3.40 2.41
N GLY A 43 2.35 -3.09 3.56
CA GLY A 43 2.99 -2.25 4.56
C GLY A 43 4.39 -2.79 4.89
N SER A 44 5.34 -1.85 4.97
CA SER A 44 6.77 -1.84 5.34
C SER A 44 7.47 -3.05 6.02
N GLU A 45 6.80 -4.11 6.46
CA GLU A 45 7.38 -5.22 7.23
C GLU A 45 7.04 -6.62 6.70
N GLN A 46 6.30 -6.75 5.60
CA GLN A 46 6.02 -8.07 5.02
C GLN A 46 7.21 -8.56 4.18
N THR A 47 7.87 -9.61 4.65
CA THR A 47 8.87 -10.36 3.88
C THR A 47 8.20 -11.00 2.66
N LEU A 48 8.50 -10.48 1.49
CA LEU A 48 8.15 -11.12 0.22
C LEU A 48 9.19 -12.19 -0.11
N SER A 49 8.72 -13.35 -0.56
CA SER A 49 9.57 -14.42 -1.08
C SER A 49 8.90 -15.10 -2.27
N GLY A 50 9.67 -15.53 -3.27
CA GLY A 50 9.15 -16.15 -4.48
C GLY A 50 8.80 -15.14 -5.57
N GLN A 51 7.62 -15.27 -6.18
CA GLN A 51 7.20 -14.45 -7.32
C GLN A 51 6.64 -13.10 -6.86
N ALA A 52 7.03 -12.04 -7.56
CA ALA A 52 6.59 -10.67 -7.30
C ALA A 52 6.47 -9.89 -8.60
N ILE A 53 5.99 -8.66 -8.50
CA ILE A 53 5.85 -7.75 -9.64
C ILE A 53 6.47 -6.39 -9.30
N LEU A 54 7.16 -5.77 -10.26
CA LEU A 54 7.65 -4.40 -10.13
C LEU A 54 6.49 -3.42 -10.27
N LEU A 55 6.36 -2.48 -9.34
CA LEU A 55 5.29 -1.49 -9.31
C LEU A 55 5.88 -0.09 -9.19
N CYS A 56 5.39 0.84 -10.02
CA CYS A 56 5.59 2.27 -9.78
C CYS A 56 4.47 2.80 -8.87
N SER A 57 4.44 2.31 -7.63
CA SER A 57 3.51 2.79 -6.62
C SER A 57 3.77 4.26 -6.28
N GLN A 58 2.80 4.94 -5.65
CA GLN A 58 3.02 6.32 -5.18
C GLN A 58 4.21 6.41 -4.22
N ASP A 59 4.39 5.43 -3.32
CA ASP A 59 5.52 5.41 -2.39
C ASP A 59 6.87 5.25 -3.10
N CYS A 60 6.91 4.43 -4.14
CA CYS A 60 8.09 4.24 -5.01
C CYS A 60 8.40 5.53 -5.80
N LEU A 61 7.36 6.18 -6.34
CA LEU A 61 7.47 7.43 -7.10
C LEU A 61 7.92 8.60 -6.22
N ASP A 62 7.34 8.76 -5.03
CA ASP A 62 7.68 9.82 -4.07
C ASP A 62 9.14 9.74 -3.60
N ARG A 63 9.77 8.58 -3.75
CA ARG A 63 11.18 8.33 -3.44
C ARG A 63 12.08 8.33 -4.67
N ALA A 64 11.56 8.72 -5.83
CA ALA A 64 12.26 8.72 -7.10
C ALA A 64 12.87 7.36 -7.47
N GLN A 65 12.19 6.27 -7.11
CA GLN A 65 12.60 4.89 -7.45
C GLN A 65 11.89 4.35 -8.70
N CYS A 66 10.98 5.13 -9.27
CA CYS A 66 10.35 4.85 -10.55
C CYS A 66 9.98 6.17 -11.26
N GLY A 67 9.54 6.07 -12.51
CA GLY A 67 9.12 7.21 -13.31
C GLY A 67 8.73 6.80 -14.72
N LEU A 68 8.73 7.76 -15.66
CA LEU A 68 8.42 7.51 -17.06
C LEU A 68 9.70 7.48 -17.91
N THR A 69 9.88 6.41 -18.66
CA THR A 69 10.90 6.27 -19.70
C THR A 69 10.18 5.99 -21.01
N GLU A 70 10.34 6.87 -22.03
CA GLU A 70 9.68 6.70 -23.34
C GLU A 70 8.14 6.49 -23.23
N GLN A 71 7.49 7.20 -22.30
CA GLN A 71 6.05 7.07 -21.99
C GLN A 71 5.61 5.76 -21.32
N VAL A 72 6.55 4.90 -20.94
CA VAL A 72 6.30 3.68 -20.17
C VAL A 72 6.71 3.91 -18.72
N GLU A 73 5.87 3.52 -17.77
CA GLU A 73 6.26 3.52 -16.36
C GLU A 73 7.36 2.48 -16.13
N THR A 74 8.46 2.91 -15.51
CA THR A 74 9.64 2.08 -15.28
C THR A 74 10.09 2.18 -13.84
N VAL A 75 10.48 1.05 -13.26
CA VAL A 75 11.08 0.93 -11.93
C VAL A 75 12.60 0.83 -12.08
N LEU A 76 13.31 1.54 -11.21
CA LEU A 76 14.76 1.64 -11.23
C LEU A 76 15.40 0.62 -10.29
N LEU A 77 16.44 -0.05 -10.77
CA LEU A 77 17.19 -1.07 -10.04
C LEU A 77 18.69 -0.75 -10.05
N SER A 78 19.41 -1.33 -9.08
CA SER A 78 20.87 -1.26 -8.95
C SER A 78 21.50 -2.65 -9.08
N SER A 79 22.50 -2.81 -9.94
CA SER A 79 23.20 -4.09 -10.11
C SER A 79 24.23 -4.38 -9.01
N PHE A 80 24.67 -3.35 -8.29
CA PHE A 80 25.77 -3.44 -7.33
C PHE A 80 25.32 -3.78 -5.90
N GLY A 81 24.15 -3.28 -5.49
CA GLY A 81 23.70 -3.38 -4.10
C GLY A 81 22.43 -2.59 -3.81
N PRO A 82 21.86 -2.73 -2.60
CA PRO A 82 20.75 -1.92 -2.12
C PRO A 82 21.05 -0.43 -2.24
N ALA A 83 20.24 0.30 -3.01
CA ALA A 83 20.50 1.71 -3.27
C ALA A 83 19.19 2.50 -3.44
N THR A 84 19.19 3.74 -2.97
CA THR A 84 18.13 4.72 -3.23
C THR A 84 18.50 5.72 -4.32
N THR A 85 19.73 5.65 -4.84
CA THR A 85 20.27 6.52 -5.91
C THR A 85 21.31 5.74 -6.72
N GLY A 86 21.71 6.26 -7.88
CA GLY A 86 22.77 5.62 -8.69
C GLY A 86 22.32 4.34 -9.38
N HIS A 87 21.03 4.24 -9.69
CA HIS A 87 20.45 3.12 -10.44
C HIS A 87 21.04 3.02 -11.85
N ASP A 88 21.30 1.80 -12.29
CA ASP A 88 21.91 1.48 -13.58
C ASP A 88 21.04 0.56 -14.44
N MET A 89 19.88 0.15 -13.93
CA MET A 89 18.89 -0.66 -14.63
C MET A 89 17.50 -0.04 -14.51
N ALA A 90 16.69 -0.20 -15.56
CA ALA A 90 15.30 0.22 -15.58
C ALA A 90 14.44 -0.85 -16.26
N PHE A 91 13.36 -1.24 -15.60
CA PHE A 91 12.42 -2.24 -16.11
C PHE A 91 11.00 -1.67 -16.12
N PRO A 92 10.15 -2.03 -17.08
CA PRO A 92 8.75 -1.62 -17.07
C PRO A 92 8.05 -2.02 -15.76
N ALA A 93 7.20 -1.14 -15.24
CA ALA A 93 6.24 -1.52 -14.21
C ALA A 93 5.33 -2.65 -14.76
N GLY A 94 4.92 -3.56 -13.89
CA GLY A 94 4.23 -4.79 -14.27
C GLY A 94 5.17 -5.95 -14.63
N THR A 95 6.49 -5.73 -14.67
CA THR A 95 7.44 -6.82 -14.91
C THR A 95 7.43 -7.81 -13.75
N GLY A 96 7.16 -9.08 -14.05
CA GLY A 96 7.25 -10.17 -13.10
C GLY A 96 8.71 -10.48 -12.76
N VAL A 97 8.98 -10.70 -11.48
CA VAL A 97 10.33 -10.98 -10.96
C VAL A 97 10.31 -12.12 -9.95
N VAL A 98 11.46 -12.76 -9.77
CA VAL A 98 11.67 -13.75 -8.71
C VAL A 98 12.58 -13.14 -7.66
N ILE A 99 12.10 -13.06 -6.42
CA ILE A 99 12.88 -12.62 -5.27
C ILE A 99 13.79 -13.76 -4.83
N ASP A 100 15.09 -13.53 -4.89
CA ASP A 100 16.10 -14.48 -4.41
C ASP A 100 16.33 -14.31 -2.91
N HIS A 101 16.59 -13.08 -2.46
CA HIS A 101 16.73 -12.77 -1.04
C HIS A 101 16.40 -11.30 -0.72
N GLN A 102 16.25 -11.02 0.58
CA GLN A 102 15.87 -9.71 1.11
C GLN A 102 16.94 -9.20 2.09
N GLU A 103 17.23 -7.90 2.05
CA GLU A 103 18.08 -7.22 3.02
C GLU A 103 17.41 -5.95 3.58
N MET A 104 17.42 -5.78 4.90
CA MET A 104 16.84 -4.60 5.55
C MET A 104 17.89 -3.50 5.72
N GLN A 105 17.81 -2.44 4.91
CA GLN A 105 18.74 -1.32 4.98
C GLN A 105 18.19 -0.14 5.80
N PRO A 106 19.03 0.57 6.56
CA PRO A 106 18.65 1.86 7.12
C PRO A 106 18.57 2.91 6.00
N VAL A 107 17.45 3.62 5.91
CA VAL A 107 17.27 4.78 5.06
C VAL A 107 17.05 6.00 5.94
N ILE A 108 17.80 7.06 5.68
CA ILE A 108 17.74 8.32 6.43
C ILE A 108 16.84 9.29 5.66
N GLN A 109 15.81 9.81 6.32
CA GLN A 109 15.01 10.91 5.80
C GLN A 109 15.76 12.22 6.00
N VAL A 110 16.05 12.92 4.90
CA VAL A 110 16.82 14.18 4.93
C VAL A 110 16.06 15.30 5.65
N SER A 111 14.73 15.26 5.65
CA SER A 111 13.89 16.31 6.24
C SER A 111 14.00 16.41 7.76
N ASP A 112 14.12 15.29 8.46
CA ASP A 112 14.08 15.22 9.92
C ASP A 112 15.20 14.37 10.54
N GLN A 113 16.11 13.85 9.70
CA GLN A 113 17.21 12.95 10.09
C GLN A 113 16.75 11.65 10.76
N SER A 114 15.46 11.30 10.65
CA SER A 114 14.95 10.03 11.14
C SER A 114 15.48 8.88 10.28
N SER A 115 15.77 7.74 10.90
CA SER A 115 16.13 6.52 10.20
C SER A 115 14.98 5.51 10.26
N SER A 116 14.61 4.94 9.12
CA SER A 116 13.72 3.79 9.04
C SER A 116 14.45 2.61 8.40
N ARG A 117 14.07 1.38 8.75
CA ARG A 117 14.58 0.19 8.05
C ARG A 117 13.63 -0.17 6.94
N VAL A 118 14.17 -0.38 5.74
CA VAL A 118 13.41 -0.63 4.53
C VAL A 118 13.90 -1.93 3.91
N PRO A 119 13.01 -2.83 3.48
CA PRO A 119 13.43 -4.00 2.72
C PRO A 119 13.95 -3.60 1.34
N PHE A 120 15.07 -4.17 0.96
CA PHE A 120 15.55 -4.23 -0.41
C PHE A 120 15.56 -5.70 -0.84
N TYR A 121 15.13 -5.95 -2.07
CA TYR A 121 15.02 -7.29 -2.62
C TYR A 121 16.05 -7.44 -3.73
N PHE A 122 16.84 -8.51 -3.68
CA PHE A 122 17.60 -8.96 -4.84
C PHE A 122 16.69 -9.83 -5.70
N VAL A 123 16.43 -9.35 -6.91
CA VAL A 123 15.45 -9.94 -7.82
C VAL A 123 16.10 -10.41 -9.12
N ASN A 124 15.60 -11.51 -9.64
CA ASN A 124 15.87 -12.00 -10.98
C ASN A 124 14.71 -11.60 -11.90
N VAL A 125 15.03 -10.84 -12.94
CA VAL A 125 14.13 -10.49 -14.04
C VAL A 125 14.38 -11.51 -15.16
N PRO A 126 13.41 -12.39 -15.47
CA PRO A 126 13.59 -13.46 -16.46
C PRO A 126 14.15 -12.93 -17.78
N ASP A 127 15.21 -13.57 -18.27
CA ASP A 127 15.91 -13.27 -19.53
C ASP A 127 16.58 -11.89 -19.64
N LEU A 128 16.47 -11.03 -18.62
CA LEU A 128 16.96 -9.64 -18.69
C LEU A 128 18.09 -9.33 -17.70
N GLY A 129 18.09 -9.92 -16.50
CA GLY A 129 19.17 -9.73 -15.53
C GLY A 129 18.73 -9.81 -14.08
N MET A 130 19.65 -9.45 -13.18
CA MET A 130 19.39 -9.45 -11.74
C MET A 130 19.79 -8.10 -11.14
N GLY A 131 19.07 -7.68 -10.11
CA GLY A 131 19.33 -6.39 -9.47
C GLY A 131 18.63 -6.21 -8.14
N TRP A 132 19.00 -5.15 -7.46
CA TRP A 132 18.39 -4.71 -6.21
C TRP A 132 17.29 -3.70 -6.48
N VAL A 133 16.13 -3.94 -5.86
CA VAL A 133 14.96 -3.06 -5.91
C VAL A 133 14.54 -2.70 -4.48
N ALA A 134 14.14 -1.45 -4.27
CA ALA A 134 13.57 -1.02 -3.00
C ALA A 134 12.17 -1.63 -2.82
N GLY A 135 11.84 -2.06 -1.59
CA GLY A 135 10.59 -2.78 -1.32
C GLY A 135 9.31 -1.98 -1.56
N TRP A 136 9.39 -0.64 -1.60
CA TRP A 136 8.25 0.21 -2.00
C TRP A 136 7.83 -0.01 -3.46
N CYS A 137 8.72 -0.57 -4.27
CA CYS A 137 8.52 -0.80 -5.71
C CYS A 137 8.21 -2.26 -6.05
N VAL A 138 7.89 -3.08 -5.05
CA VAL A 138 7.61 -4.51 -5.22
C VAL A 138 6.24 -4.84 -4.66
N GLY A 139 5.39 -5.48 -5.47
CA GLY A 139 4.09 -6.01 -5.05
C GLY A 139 4.02 -7.53 -5.16
N GLN A 140 3.01 -8.12 -4.54
CA GLN A 140 2.68 -9.54 -4.77
C GLN A 140 2.07 -9.72 -6.15
N GLN A 141 2.49 -10.77 -6.84
CA GLN A 141 1.76 -11.24 -8.01
C GLN A 141 0.51 -11.98 -7.51
N VAL A 142 -0.66 -11.36 -7.64
CA VAL A 142 -1.93 -12.03 -7.34
C VAL A 142 -2.21 -13.02 -8.48
N PRO A 143 -2.39 -14.33 -8.20
CA PRO A 143 -2.79 -15.26 -9.24
C PRO A 143 -4.18 -14.85 -9.76
N ASP A 144 -4.30 -14.62 -11.07
CA ASP A 144 -5.60 -14.49 -11.72
C ASP A 144 -6.35 -15.82 -11.52
N GLY A 145 -7.41 -15.79 -10.72
CA GLY A 145 -8.26 -16.95 -10.42
C GLY A 145 -9.25 -17.27 -11.53
#